data_AF-A0ABD3UCM8-F1
#
_entry.id   AF-A0ABD3UCM8-F1
#
_cell.length_a   1.000
_cell.length_b   1.000
_cell.length_c   1.000
_cell.angle_alpha   90.00
_cell.angle_beta   90.00
_cell.angle_gamma   90.00
#
_symmetry.space_group_name_H-M   'P 1'
#
loop_
_entity.id
_entity.type
_entity.pdbx_description
1 polymer ?
#
loop_
_entity_poly.entity_id
_entity_poly.type
_entity_poly.pdbx_seq_one_letter_code
_entity_poly.pdbx_strand_id
1 'polypeptide(L)'
;MVVLAASIISKSGKALVSRQFVDMSHIRVEGYLAAFPKLVGTGKQHTYVETENVRYVYQPIEILYLVLVTNKQSNILEDLETLRLLSKLVPEYSYSLDEEGIGRAAFEILCAFDEAVSLGHNENVTVAQVKQYCEMESQEEKLHKLVLQSKINDTKDVMKRKACEIDKSKIERNRGEKRGFMSLQSMGSGRIDSGFGSDTGISSSGGGYGSSSGFGLSTEVESLSSKSKGRPPASASAPSKGLGMKLGKTQKTNQFLESLKAEGEMIVEDVRT
;
A
#
# COMPACT_ATOMS: atom_id res chain seq x y z
N MET A 1 26.75 -17.89 -13.61
CA MET A 1 26.79 -17.57 -12.18
C MET A 1 25.37 -17.46 -11.72
N VAL A 2 24.88 -18.37 -10.87
CA VAL A 2 23.57 -18.23 -10.22
C VAL A 2 23.46 -19.14 -9.01
N VAL A 3 22.86 -18.62 -7.94
CA VAL A 3 22.23 -19.39 -6.86
C VAL A 3 20.94 -19.99 -7.43
N LEU A 4 20.82 -21.32 -7.40
CA LEU A 4 19.65 -22.02 -7.96
C LEU A 4 18.49 -22.00 -6.97
N ALA A 5 18.78 -22.32 -5.71
CA ALA A 5 17.80 -22.37 -4.64
C ALA A 5 18.44 -22.08 -3.27
N ALA A 6 17.66 -21.49 -2.37
CA ALA A 6 17.98 -21.36 -0.94
C ALA A 6 16.97 -22.17 -0.14
N SER A 7 17.42 -22.95 0.84
CA SER A 7 16.53 -23.83 1.61
C SER A 7 16.96 -23.95 3.06
N ILE A 8 15.98 -23.97 3.96
CA ILE A 8 16.16 -24.35 5.36
C ILE A 8 15.67 -25.77 5.50
N ILE A 9 16.56 -26.65 5.95
CA ILE A 9 16.29 -28.08 6.04
C ILE A 9 16.59 -28.61 7.45
N SER A 10 15.93 -29.69 7.84
CA SER A 10 16.29 -30.43 9.04
C SER A 10 17.53 -31.30 8.82
N LYS A 11 18.10 -31.85 9.90
CA LYS A 11 19.24 -32.79 9.81
C LYS A 11 18.92 -34.08 9.05
N SER A 12 17.64 -34.42 8.90
CA SER A 12 17.21 -35.58 8.10
C SER A 12 17.10 -35.28 6.59
N GLY A 13 17.30 -34.02 6.18
CA GLY A 13 17.20 -33.59 4.77
C GLY A 13 15.79 -33.22 4.34
N LYS A 14 14.84 -33.14 5.28
CA LYS A 14 13.49 -32.63 5.00
C LYS A 14 13.56 -31.12 4.84
N ALA A 15 13.05 -30.62 3.72
CA ALA A 15 12.92 -29.18 3.50
C ALA A 15 11.77 -28.60 4.34
N LEU A 16 12.07 -27.58 5.13
CA LEU A 16 11.06 -26.79 5.86
C LEU A 16 10.61 -25.61 5.01
N VAL A 17 11.59 -24.90 4.45
CA VAL A 17 11.39 -23.76 3.54
C VAL A 17 12.36 -23.93 2.39
N SER A 18 11.88 -23.76 1.16
CA SER A 18 12.72 -23.82 -0.03
C SER A 18 12.26 -22.77 -1.04
N ARG A 19 13.16 -21.87 -1.43
CA ARG A 19 12.96 -20.89 -2.49
C ARG A 19 13.80 -21.25 -3.70
N GLN A 20 13.17 -21.32 -4.87
CA GLN A 20 13.85 -21.45 -6.15
C GLN A 20 13.97 -20.08 -6.80
N PHE A 21 15.17 -19.71 -7.25
CA PHE A 21 15.42 -18.45 -7.96
C PHE A 21 15.56 -18.63 -9.47
N VAL A 22 15.78 -19.87 -9.90
CA VAL A 22 15.90 -20.26 -11.31
C VAL A 22 14.87 -21.35 -11.59
N ASP A 23 14.33 -21.37 -12.81
CA ASP A 23 13.33 -22.36 -13.22
C ASP A 23 13.90 -23.79 -13.11
N MET A 24 13.35 -24.55 -12.16
CA MET A 24 13.73 -25.92 -11.87
C MET A 24 12.54 -26.64 -11.24
N SER A 25 12.38 -27.92 -11.57
CA SER A 25 11.28 -28.70 -11.00
C SER A 25 11.46 -28.90 -9.50
N HIS A 26 10.36 -28.82 -8.75
CA HIS A 26 10.32 -29.07 -7.30
C HIS A 26 10.99 -30.40 -6.93
N ILE A 27 10.67 -31.47 -7.68
CA ILE A 27 11.22 -32.81 -7.48
C ILE A 27 12.75 -32.83 -7.57
N ARG A 28 13.34 -32.00 -8.45
CA ARG A 28 14.80 -31.91 -8.60
C ARG A 28 15.43 -31.25 -7.37
N VAL A 29 14.83 -30.17 -6.87
CA VAL A 29 15.30 -29.49 -5.64
C VAL A 29 15.21 -30.42 -4.45
N GLU A 30 14.08 -31.08 -4.24
CA GLU A 30 13.91 -32.06 -3.16
C GLU A 30 14.91 -33.21 -3.27
N GLY A 31 15.18 -33.70 -4.50
CA GLY A 31 16.22 -34.69 -4.74
C GLY A 31 17.61 -34.23 -4.30
N TYR A 32 17.95 -32.96 -4.58
CA TYR A 32 19.21 -32.38 -4.10
C TYR A 32 19.26 -32.27 -2.57
N LEU A 33 18.17 -31.85 -1.92
CA LEU A 33 18.11 -31.66 -0.47
C LEU A 33 18.06 -33.00 0.30
N ALA A 34 17.39 -34.02 -0.23
CA ALA A 34 17.34 -35.36 0.38
C ALA A 34 18.69 -36.07 0.37
N ALA A 35 19.54 -35.79 -0.62
CA ALA A 35 20.90 -36.33 -0.69
C ALA A 35 21.88 -35.61 0.25
N PHE A 36 21.63 -34.33 0.57
CA PHE A 36 22.56 -33.46 1.29
C PHE A 36 23.06 -34.02 2.64
N PRO A 37 22.22 -34.55 3.55
CA PRO A 37 22.70 -35.06 4.84
C PRO A 37 23.76 -36.16 4.72
N LYS A 38 23.69 -36.97 3.66
CA LYS A 38 24.64 -38.06 3.40
C LYS A 38 25.99 -37.52 2.93
N LEU A 39 26.02 -36.32 2.34
CA LEU A 39 27.21 -35.69 1.78
C LEU A 39 28.01 -34.92 2.84
N VAL A 40 27.32 -34.33 3.83
CA VAL A 40 27.97 -33.51 4.85
C VAL A 40 28.85 -34.34 5.80
N GLY A 41 28.42 -35.54 6.18
CA GLY A 41 29.19 -36.48 7.00
C GLY A 41 29.62 -35.94 8.38
N THR A 42 29.85 -36.82 9.34
CA THR A 42 30.42 -36.42 10.64
C THR A 42 31.94 -36.24 10.51
N GLY A 43 32.44 -35.02 10.72
CA GLY A 43 33.87 -34.77 10.97
C GLY A 43 34.61 -33.84 10.00
N LYS A 44 33.93 -33.27 8.99
CA LYS A 44 34.54 -32.27 8.10
C LYS A 44 33.87 -30.91 8.28
N GLN A 45 34.63 -29.91 8.74
CA GLN A 45 34.20 -28.51 8.74
C GLN A 45 34.36 -27.93 7.32
N HIS A 46 33.54 -28.41 6.38
CA HIS A 46 33.45 -27.76 5.08
C HIS A 46 32.22 -26.85 5.07
N THR A 47 32.39 -25.60 4.66
CA THR A 47 31.28 -24.65 4.46
C THR A 47 30.58 -24.87 3.11
N TYR A 48 31.13 -25.78 2.29
CA TYR A 48 30.54 -26.18 1.03
C TYR A 48 30.89 -27.64 0.68
N VAL A 49 30.00 -28.33 -0.03
CA VAL A 49 30.25 -29.64 -0.62
C VAL A 49 29.97 -29.58 -2.11
N GLU A 50 30.88 -30.09 -2.92
CA GLU A 50 30.68 -30.20 -4.36
C GLU A 50 30.26 -31.60 -4.74
N THR A 51 29.27 -31.69 -5.62
CA THR A 51 28.89 -32.93 -6.30
C THR A 51 29.21 -32.83 -7.79
N GLU A 52 28.73 -33.77 -8.59
CA GLU A 52 28.90 -33.74 -10.05
C GLU A 52 28.20 -32.52 -10.68
N ASN A 53 26.95 -32.25 -10.27
CA ASN A 53 26.07 -31.29 -10.93
C ASN A 53 25.98 -29.93 -10.21
N VAL A 54 26.03 -29.92 -8.88
CA VAL A 54 25.79 -28.72 -8.07
C VAL A 54 26.77 -28.61 -6.91
N ARG A 55 26.96 -27.39 -6.42
CA ARG A 55 27.65 -27.09 -5.17
C ARG A 55 26.61 -26.75 -4.11
N TYR A 56 26.75 -27.36 -2.94
CA TYR A 56 25.98 -27.02 -1.76
C TYR A 56 26.83 -26.12 -0.89
N VAL A 57 26.39 -24.89 -0.62
CA VAL A 57 27.03 -23.98 0.34
C VAL A 57 26.11 -23.91 1.54
N TYR A 58 26.60 -24.19 2.74
CA TYR A 58 25.72 -24.36 3.89
C TYR A 58 26.32 -23.89 5.20
N GLN A 59 25.44 -23.54 6.13
CA GLN A 59 25.77 -23.19 7.49
C GLN A 59 24.74 -23.80 8.44
N PRO A 60 25.16 -24.40 9.57
CA PRO A 60 24.25 -24.81 10.61
C PRO A 60 23.59 -23.58 11.27
N ILE A 61 22.28 -23.63 11.45
CA ILE A 61 21.49 -22.67 12.22
C ILE A 61 20.79 -23.47 13.31
N GLU A 62 21.38 -23.46 14.52
CA GLU A 62 20.96 -24.29 15.65
C GLU A 62 20.84 -25.79 15.30
N ILE A 63 19.61 -26.31 15.23
CA ILE A 63 19.31 -27.71 14.89
C ILE A 63 19.01 -27.93 13.41
N LEU A 64 19.01 -26.86 12.60
CA LEU A 64 18.69 -26.87 11.18
C LEU A 64 19.93 -26.56 10.34
N TYR A 65 19.81 -26.72 9.03
CA TYR A 65 20.79 -26.26 8.06
C TYR A 65 20.17 -25.24 7.13
N LEU A 66 20.84 -24.12 6.95
CA LEU A 66 20.61 -23.23 5.81
C LEU A 66 21.53 -23.67 4.68
N VAL A 67 20.95 -24.00 3.54
CA VAL A 67 21.63 -24.57 2.38
C VAL A 67 21.30 -23.74 1.14
N LEU A 68 22.34 -23.28 0.47
CA LEU A 68 22.29 -22.76 -0.89
C LEU A 68 22.72 -23.85 -1.86
N VAL A 69 21.94 -24.06 -2.90
CA VAL A 69 22.30 -24.91 -4.04
C VAL A 69 22.73 -23.98 -5.16
N THR A 70 23.99 -24.06 -5.57
CA THR A 70 24.58 -23.19 -6.60
C THR A 70 25.23 -24.02 -7.71
N ASN A 71 25.47 -23.38 -8.85
CA ASN A 71 26.25 -24.01 -9.92
C ASN A 71 27.75 -24.04 -9.55
N LYS A 72 28.49 -25.07 -9.98
CA LYS A 72 29.94 -25.20 -9.75
C LYS A 72 30.75 -24.03 -10.32
N GLN A 73 30.25 -23.41 -11.38
CA GLN A 73 30.85 -22.22 -11.99
C GLN A 73 30.47 -20.91 -11.28
N SER A 74 29.64 -20.95 -10.23
CA SER A 74 29.31 -19.75 -9.45
C SER A 74 30.50 -19.30 -8.62
N ASN A 75 30.55 -17.99 -8.35
CA ASN A 75 31.56 -17.39 -7.48
C ASN A 75 31.25 -17.76 -6.02
N ILE A 76 32.06 -18.65 -5.47
CA ILE A 76 31.86 -19.15 -4.11
C ILE A 76 31.94 -18.07 -3.04
N LEU A 77 32.70 -16.99 -3.27
CA LEU A 77 32.82 -15.89 -2.30
C LEU A 77 31.50 -15.13 -2.18
N GLU A 78 30.87 -14.87 -3.32
CA GLU A 78 29.56 -14.22 -3.40
C GLU A 78 28.45 -15.13 -2.87
N ASP A 79 28.50 -16.43 -3.19
CA ASP A 79 27.58 -17.42 -2.62
C ASP A 79 27.69 -17.47 -1.07
N LEU A 80 28.90 -17.41 -0.52
CA LEU A 80 29.14 -17.39 0.93
C LEU A 80 28.67 -16.08 1.58
N GLU A 81 28.82 -14.94 0.91
CA GLU A 81 28.28 -13.67 1.37
C GLU A 81 26.74 -13.69 1.41
N THR A 82 26.13 -14.22 0.35
CA THR A 82 24.68 -14.45 0.28
C THR A 82 24.22 -15.34 1.42
N LEU A 83 24.89 -16.48 1.66
CA LEU A 83 24.57 -17.39 2.76
C LEU A 83 24.64 -16.69 4.13
N ARG A 84 25.66 -15.85 4.34
CA ARG A 84 25.82 -15.08 5.59
C ARG A 84 24.72 -14.05 5.76
N LEU A 85 24.30 -13.38 4.68
CA LEU A 85 23.18 -12.44 4.72
C LEU A 85 21.88 -13.17 5.09
N LEU A 86 21.56 -14.26 4.39
CA LEU A 86 20.36 -15.06 4.66
C LEU A 86 20.36 -15.63 6.09
N SER A 87 21.51 -16.10 6.58
CA SER A 87 21.63 -16.59 7.96
C SER A 87 21.36 -15.52 9.02
N LYS A 88 21.59 -14.24 8.71
CA LYS A 88 21.26 -13.12 9.60
C LYS A 88 19.81 -12.68 9.47
N LEU A 89 19.17 -12.91 8.31
CA LEU A 89 17.77 -12.59 8.09
C LEU A 89 16.83 -13.56 8.82
N VAL A 90 17.14 -14.86 8.86
CA VAL A 90 16.25 -15.87 9.45
C VAL A 90 15.85 -15.54 10.91
N PRO A 91 16.76 -15.17 11.82
CA PRO A 91 16.41 -14.81 13.20
C PRO A 91 15.62 -13.51 13.35
N GLU A 92 15.60 -12.63 12.33
CA GLU A 92 14.81 -11.40 12.37
C GLU A 92 13.31 -11.66 12.21
N TYR A 93 12.95 -12.73 11.50
CA TYR A 93 11.56 -13.12 11.24
C TYR A 93 11.08 -14.29 12.12
N SER A 94 11.99 -15.18 12.52
CA SER A 94 11.65 -16.30 13.41
C SER A 94 12.36 -16.19 14.74
N TYR A 95 11.59 -16.04 15.83
CA TYR A 95 12.12 -15.99 17.19
C TYR A 95 12.69 -17.33 17.65
N SER A 96 12.05 -18.43 17.27
CA SER A 96 12.52 -19.79 17.53
C SER A 96 13.07 -20.41 16.23
N LEU A 97 14.28 -20.99 16.29
CA LEU A 97 14.95 -21.61 15.13
C LEU A 97 14.74 -23.13 15.12
N ASP A 98 13.52 -23.53 15.47
CA ASP A 98 13.00 -24.90 15.43
C ASP A 98 12.11 -25.13 14.20
N GLU A 99 11.73 -26.39 13.94
CA GLU A 99 10.92 -26.74 12.77
C GLU A 99 9.56 -26.00 12.76
N GLU A 100 8.94 -25.83 13.94
CA GLU A 100 7.65 -25.15 14.09
C GLU A 100 7.76 -23.62 13.97
N GLY A 101 8.81 -23.00 14.50
CA GLY A 101 9.07 -21.57 14.38
C GLY A 101 9.30 -21.16 12.93
N ILE A 102 10.22 -21.86 12.26
CA ILE A 102 10.52 -21.63 10.84
C ILE A 102 9.29 -21.92 9.97
N GLY A 103 8.52 -22.95 10.29
CA GLY A 103 7.27 -23.25 9.57
C GLY A 103 6.23 -22.14 9.68
N ARG A 104 6.10 -21.49 10.85
CA ARG A 104 5.18 -20.36 11.06
C ARG A 104 5.61 -19.10 10.32
N ALA A 105 6.90 -18.79 10.32
CA ALA A 105 7.47 -17.62 9.65
C ALA A 105 7.88 -17.88 8.19
N ALA A 106 7.50 -19.02 7.61
CA ALA A 106 8.00 -19.47 6.31
C ALA A 106 7.79 -18.44 5.19
N PHE A 107 6.60 -17.83 5.09
CA PHE A 107 6.31 -16.85 4.05
C PHE A 107 7.09 -15.56 4.22
N GLU A 108 7.25 -15.07 5.45
CA GLU A 108 8.03 -13.85 5.73
C GLU A 108 9.50 -14.06 5.39
N ILE A 109 10.05 -15.23 5.73
CA ILE A 109 11.41 -15.63 5.36
C ILE A 109 11.56 -15.73 3.84
N LEU A 110 10.60 -16.32 3.13
CA LEU A 110 10.62 -16.41 1.67
C LEU A 110 10.61 -15.02 1.01
N CYS A 111 9.76 -14.10 1.47
CA CYS A 111 9.74 -12.73 0.99
C CYS A 111 11.10 -12.06 1.22
N ALA A 112 11.68 -12.20 2.41
CA ALA A 112 13.01 -11.65 2.70
C ALA A 112 14.12 -12.26 1.84
N PHE A 113 14.00 -13.54 1.45
CA PHE A 113 14.94 -14.20 0.55
C PHE A 113 14.84 -13.66 -0.88
N ASP A 114 13.62 -13.34 -1.34
CA ASP A 114 13.39 -12.72 -2.66
C ASP A 114 13.97 -11.30 -2.75
N GLU A 115 13.94 -10.53 -1.66
CA GLU A 115 14.58 -9.20 -1.60
C GLU A 115 16.12 -9.27 -1.57
N ALA A 116 16.68 -10.38 -1.10
CA ALA A 116 18.13 -10.58 -1.03
C ALA A 116 18.72 -11.17 -2.32
N VAL A 117 17.96 -12.03 -3.02
CA VAL A 117 18.41 -12.77 -4.20
C VAL A 117 17.36 -12.68 -5.31
N SER A 118 17.74 -12.09 -6.43
CA SER A 118 16.89 -11.93 -7.61
C SER A 118 17.44 -12.75 -8.78
N LEU A 119 16.62 -13.66 -9.33
CA LEU A 119 16.98 -14.50 -10.48
C LEU A 119 18.32 -15.25 -10.32
N GLY A 120 18.70 -15.54 -9.07
CA GLY A 120 19.94 -16.24 -8.71
C GLY A 120 21.17 -15.34 -8.54
N HIS A 121 21.00 -14.02 -8.63
CA HIS A 121 22.03 -13.02 -8.37
C HIS A 121 21.83 -12.34 -7.01
N ASN A 122 22.93 -11.98 -6.34
CA ASN A 122 22.88 -11.26 -5.07
C ASN A 122 22.67 -9.75 -5.33
N GLU A 123 21.68 -9.16 -4.68
CA GLU A 123 21.33 -7.73 -4.81
C GLU A 123 22.23 -6.80 -3.96
N ASN A 124 23.19 -7.35 -3.21
CA ASN A 124 24.14 -6.61 -2.35
C ASN A 124 23.44 -5.69 -1.34
N VAL A 125 22.39 -6.21 -0.72
CA VAL A 125 21.56 -5.49 0.26
C VAL A 125 21.95 -5.83 1.71
N THR A 126 21.68 -4.90 2.62
CA THR A 126 21.85 -5.12 4.06
C THR A 126 20.56 -5.65 4.70
N VAL A 127 20.67 -6.29 5.87
CA VAL A 127 19.52 -6.80 6.63
C VAL A 127 18.45 -5.72 6.89
N ALA A 128 18.89 -4.50 7.22
CA ALA A 128 17.99 -3.37 7.46
C ALA A 128 17.24 -2.93 6.20
N GLN A 129 17.91 -2.93 5.04
CA GLN A 129 17.27 -2.59 3.76
C GLN A 129 16.25 -3.65 3.36
N VAL A 130 16.58 -4.94 3.50
CA VAL A 130 15.63 -6.04 3.23
C VAL A 130 14.37 -5.87 4.08
N LYS A 131 14.51 -5.56 5.36
CA LYS A 131 13.36 -5.28 6.24
C LYS A 131 12.51 -4.11 5.72
N GLN A 132 13.16 -3.02 5.34
CA GLN A 132 12.46 -1.85 4.78
C GLN A 132 11.75 -2.19 3.46
N TYR A 133 12.32 -3.05 2.61
CA TYR A 133 11.68 -3.48 1.37
C TYR A 133 10.47 -4.38 1.64
N CYS A 134 10.58 -5.28 2.61
CA CYS A 134 9.47 -6.10 3.09
C CYS A 134 8.31 -5.29 3.71
N GLU A 135 8.56 -4.08 4.23
CA GLU A 135 7.50 -3.19 4.72
C GLU A 135 6.63 -2.64 3.58
N MET A 136 7.10 -2.69 2.33
CA MET A 136 6.39 -2.29 1.11
C MET A 136 5.79 -0.87 1.19
N GLU A 137 6.39 0.03 1.99
CA GLU A 137 5.90 1.39 2.15
C GLU A 137 6.30 2.26 0.96
N SER A 138 5.32 2.61 0.11
CA SER A 138 5.51 3.54 -0.99
C SER A 138 5.09 4.97 -0.63
N GLN A 139 6.02 5.93 -0.71
CA GLN A 139 5.70 7.35 -0.54
C GLN A 139 4.78 7.87 -1.64
N GLU A 140 4.94 7.36 -2.86
CA GLU A 140 4.10 7.73 -4.01
C GLU A 140 2.65 7.28 -3.79
N GLU A 141 2.44 6.08 -3.24
CA GLU A 141 1.11 5.59 -2.90
C GLU A 141 0.46 6.46 -1.79
N LYS A 142 1.23 6.84 -0.76
CA LYS A 142 0.77 7.73 0.31
C LYS A 142 0.35 9.10 -0.25
N LEU A 143 1.14 9.68 -1.15
CA LEU A 143 0.83 10.96 -1.81
C LEU A 143 -0.43 10.85 -2.67
N HIS A 144 -0.56 9.78 -3.46
CA HIS A 144 -1.72 9.56 -4.32
C HIS A 144 -3.02 9.44 -3.51
N LYS A 145 -2.99 8.71 -2.38
CA LYS A 145 -4.14 8.61 -1.46
C LYS A 145 -4.54 9.98 -0.89
N LEU A 146 -3.56 10.83 -0.53
CA LEU A 146 -3.83 12.17 -0.01
C LEU A 146 -4.49 13.07 -1.06
N VAL A 147 -3.98 13.06 -2.30
CA VAL A 147 -4.56 13.82 -3.41
C VAL A 147 -6.01 13.38 -3.68
N LEU A 148 -6.28 12.07 -3.67
CA LEU A 148 -7.63 11.56 -3.85
C LEU A 148 -8.57 12.00 -2.72
N GLN A 149 -8.12 11.93 -1.47
CA GLN A 149 -8.92 12.42 -0.34
C GLN A 149 -9.17 13.93 -0.41
N SER A 150 -8.17 14.72 -0.79
CA SER A 150 -8.32 16.16 -1.03
C SER A 150 -9.42 16.42 -2.07
N LYS A 151 -9.37 15.72 -3.21
CA LYS A 151 -10.36 15.86 -4.29
C LYS A 151 -11.77 15.48 -3.85
N ILE A 152 -11.90 14.43 -3.03
CA ILE A 152 -13.19 14.02 -2.45
C ILE A 152 -13.72 15.08 -1.48
N ASN A 153 -12.87 15.62 -0.61
CA ASN A 153 -13.24 16.64 0.35
C ASN A 153 -13.64 17.95 -0.35
N ASP A 154 -12.88 18.38 -1.36
CA ASP A 154 -13.20 19.54 -2.19
C ASP A 154 -14.57 19.39 -2.86
N THR A 155 -14.84 18.20 -3.42
CA THR A 155 -16.13 17.90 -4.05
C THR A 155 -17.28 17.91 -3.03
N LYS A 156 -17.07 17.33 -1.85
CA LYS A 156 -18.07 17.34 -0.75
C LYS A 156 -18.36 18.76 -0.27
N ASP A 157 -17.35 19.61 -0.15
CA ASP A 157 -17.52 20.99 0.30
C ASP A 157 -18.23 21.84 -0.76
N VAL A 158 -17.92 21.65 -2.04
CA VAL A 158 -18.67 22.30 -3.13
C VAL A 158 -20.13 21.83 -3.14
N MET A 159 -20.40 20.55 -2.94
CA MET A 159 -21.76 20.02 -2.84
C MET A 159 -22.54 20.63 -1.66
N LYS A 160 -21.91 20.70 -0.47
CA LYS A 160 -22.52 21.34 0.71
C LYS A 160 -22.81 22.82 0.48
N ARG A 161 -21.86 23.57 -0.09
CA ARG A 161 -22.05 25.00 -0.40
C ARG A 161 -23.22 25.21 -1.37
N LYS A 162 -23.28 24.43 -2.45
CA LYS A 162 -24.39 24.49 -3.42
C LYS A 162 -25.74 24.10 -2.81
N ALA A 163 -25.78 23.08 -1.94
CA ALA A 163 -27.00 22.69 -1.23
C ALA A 163 -27.52 23.82 -0.33
N CYS A 164 -26.64 24.41 0.48
CA CYS A 164 -26.98 25.55 1.34
C CYS A 164 -27.49 26.76 0.53
N GLU A 165 -26.92 27.03 -0.65
CA GLU A 165 -27.35 28.12 -1.53
C GLU A 165 -28.75 27.86 -2.12
N ILE A 166 -29.01 26.62 -2.57
CA ILE A 166 -30.33 26.22 -3.06
C ILE A 166 -31.39 26.38 -1.97
N ASP A 167 -31.10 25.92 -0.75
CA ASP A 167 -32.07 26.00 0.36
C ASP A 167 -32.36 27.45 0.77
N LYS A 168 -31.33 28.31 0.84
CA LYS A 168 -31.53 29.76 1.06
C LYS A 168 -32.40 30.38 -0.03
N SER A 169 -32.13 30.07 -1.31
CA SER A 169 -32.91 30.63 -2.43
C SER A 169 -34.37 30.14 -2.44
N LYS A 170 -34.67 28.94 -1.94
CA LYS A 170 -36.05 28.44 -1.78
C LYS A 170 -36.78 29.19 -0.66
N ILE A 171 -36.10 29.45 0.46
CA ILE A 171 -36.67 30.20 1.59
C ILE A 171 -37.00 31.64 1.17
N GLU A 172 -36.11 32.31 0.43
CA GLU A 172 -36.36 33.66 -0.07
C GLU A 172 -37.52 33.71 -1.07
N ARG A 173 -37.61 32.74 -1.99
CA ARG A 173 -38.75 32.61 -2.91
C ARG A 173 -40.08 32.37 -2.17
N ASN A 174 -40.09 31.50 -1.16
CA ASN A 174 -41.29 31.26 -0.35
C ASN A 174 -41.67 32.45 0.56
N ARG A 175 -40.72 33.32 0.92
CA ARG A 175 -41.02 34.58 1.64
C ARG A 175 -41.58 35.67 0.73
N GLY A 176 -41.31 35.60 -0.58
CA GLY A 176 -41.89 36.51 -1.58
C GLY A 176 -43.39 36.32 -1.80
N GLU A 177 -43.90 35.08 -1.72
CA GLU A 177 -45.34 34.79 -1.90
C GLU A 177 -46.19 35.02 -0.64
N LYS A 178 -45.58 35.03 0.56
CA LYS A 178 -46.28 35.26 1.85
C LYS A 178 -46.27 36.71 2.34
N ARG A 179 -46.02 37.69 1.46
CA ARG A 179 -46.17 39.13 1.80
C ARG A 179 -47.55 39.70 1.43
N GLY A 180 -48.48 38.84 1.02
CA GLY A 180 -49.81 39.24 0.53
C GLY A 180 -51.00 39.09 1.48
N PHE A 181 -50.88 38.54 2.70
CA PHE A 181 -52.06 38.46 3.59
C PHE A 181 -51.70 38.40 5.09
N MET A 182 -52.47 39.16 5.87
CA MET A 182 -52.51 39.29 7.34
C MET A 182 -51.55 40.32 7.97
N SER A 183 -51.96 41.58 7.87
CA SER A 183 -51.82 42.56 8.95
C SER A 183 -52.94 42.34 9.98
N LEU A 184 -52.58 42.53 11.26
CA LEU A 184 -53.40 42.99 12.38
C LEU A 184 -54.28 42.01 13.17
N GLN A 185 -54.14 42.13 14.51
CA GLN A 185 -55.05 41.79 15.60
C GLN A 185 -55.14 40.31 16.09
N SER A 186 -54.65 40.04 17.30
CA SER A 186 -55.52 39.84 18.49
C SER A 186 -54.76 39.22 19.69
N MET A 187 -54.77 39.95 20.81
CA MET A 187 -54.86 39.53 22.23
C MET A 187 -54.53 38.09 22.68
N GLY A 188 -53.69 38.00 23.72
CA GLY A 188 -53.59 36.86 24.66
C GLY A 188 -52.18 36.77 25.29
N SER A 189 -51.85 37.51 26.37
CA SER A 189 -52.06 37.15 27.78
C SER A 189 -51.69 35.71 28.15
N GLY A 190 -50.62 35.53 28.94
CA GLY A 190 -50.16 34.25 29.49
C GLY A 190 -48.65 34.29 29.75
N ARG A 191 -48.20 35.00 30.79
CA ARG A 191 -47.85 34.46 32.12
C ARG A 191 -46.59 33.59 32.13
N ILE A 192 -45.62 34.15 32.84
CA ILE A 192 -44.39 33.59 33.38
C ILE A 192 -44.71 32.29 34.14
N ASP A 193 -44.00 31.20 33.84
CA ASP A 193 -43.54 30.31 34.90
C ASP A 193 -42.25 29.59 34.49
N SER A 194 -41.30 29.67 35.41
CA SER A 194 -39.93 29.20 35.31
C SER A 194 -39.87 27.85 36.01
N GLY A 195 -39.84 26.77 35.24
CA GLY A 195 -39.72 25.39 35.75
C GLY A 195 -38.28 25.03 36.11
N PHE A 196 -38.04 24.93 37.42
CA PHE A 196 -36.81 24.56 38.11
C PHE A 196 -36.82 23.05 38.48
N GLY A 197 -35.65 22.40 38.48
CA GLY A 197 -35.40 21.04 39.02
C GLY A 197 -34.27 20.31 38.26
N SER A 198 -32.99 20.48 38.65
CA SER A 198 -32.15 19.65 39.56
C SER A 198 -31.84 18.25 38.98
N ASP A 199 -30.64 17.66 39.04
CA ASP A 199 -29.56 17.68 40.03
C ASP A 199 -28.25 17.17 39.35
N THR A 200 -27.13 17.90 39.43
CA THR A 200 -25.95 17.75 40.32
C THR A 200 -24.95 16.60 40.05
N GLY A 201 -23.67 17.00 39.96
CA GLY A 201 -22.44 16.21 40.19
C GLY A 201 -21.61 15.90 38.93
N ILE A 202 -20.29 16.09 38.82
CA ILE A 202 -19.24 16.50 39.77
C ILE A 202 -17.92 16.71 38.97
N SER A 203 -17.09 17.69 39.36
CA SER A 203 -15.62 17.86 39.13
C SER A 203 -15.09 17.97 37.67
N SER A 204 -14.06 18.74 37.33
CA SER A 204 -12.88 19.21 38.08
C SER A 204 -12.34 20.52 37.49
N SER A 205 -11.88 21.42 38.37
CA SER A 205 -11.16 22.64 38.02
C SER A 205 -9.66 22.46 38.18
N GLY A 206 -8.90 23.04 37.25
CA GLY A 206 -7.49 23.39 37.39
C GLY A 206 -6.99 23.72 35.98
N GLY A 207 -6.58 24.92 35.60
CA GLY A 207 -6.10 26.10 36.32
C GLY A 207 -4.95 26.65 35.47
N GLY A 208 -4.83 27.97 35.32
CA GLY A 208 -3.60 28.60 34.83
C GLY A 208 -3.77 29.56 33.65
N TYR A 209 -3.86 30.85 33.98
CA TYR A 209 -3.55 31.96 33.09
C TYR A 209 -2.05 32.27 33.21
N GLY A 210 -1.35 32.46 32.09
CA GLY A 210 0.08 32.74 32.05
C GLY A 210 0.53 33.45 30.77
N SER A 211 0.56 34.78 30.85
CA SER A 211 1.48 35.77 30.26
C SER A 211 2.42 35.45 29.08
N SER A 212 2.37 36.38 28.11
CA SER A 212 3.47 37.14 27.44
C SER A 212 4.46 36.51 26.44
N SER A 213 4.58 37.23 25.32
CA SER A 213 5.73 37.41 24.39
C SER A 213 6.15 36.18 23.59
N GLY A 214 6.42 36.25 22.29
CA GLY A 214 6.54 37.34 21.33
C GLY A 214 7.07 36.75 20.03
N PHE A 215 7.04 37.57 18.98
CA PHE A 215 7.86 37.56 17.75
C PHE A 215 7.01 37.62 16.48
N GLY A 216 7.22 38.71 15.74
CA GLY A 216 6.47 39.09 14.56
C GLY A 216 6.87 38.32 13.31
N LEU A 217 5.93 38.25 12.37
CA LEU A 217 6.18 37.83 11.00
C LEU A 217 5.73 38.96 10.07
N SER A 218 6.73 39.64 9.52
CA SER A 218 6.59 40.61 8.45
C SER A 218 6.41 39.87 7.13
N THR A 219 5.36 40.23 6.42
CA THR A 219 5.18 40.03 4.98
C THR A 219 6.36 40.61 4.21
N GLU A 220 6.93 39.87 3.26
CA GLU A 220 7.33 40.46 1.98
C GLU A 220 7.47 39.41 0.88
N VAL A 221 6.95 39.81 -0.27
CA VAL A 221 6.87 39.09 -1.52
C VAL A 221 7.98 39.60 -2.43
N GLU A 222 8.80 38.72 -3.00
CA GLU A 222 9.62 39.08 -4.16
C GLU A 222 9.59 38.00 -5.22
N SER A 223 9.13 38.45 -6.38
CA SER A 223 9.05 37.77 -7.65
C SER A 223 10.37 37.87 -8.40
N LEU A 224 10.87 36.77 -8.98
CA LEU A 224 11.75 36.83 -10.16
C LEU A 224 11.39 35.77 -11.20
N SER A 225 11.18 36.29 -12.40
CA SER A 225 10.82 35.65 -13.66
C SER A 225 11.96 34.82 -14.26
N SER A 226 11.62 33.66 -14.84
CA SER A 226 12.39 33.09 -15.95
C SER A 226 11.45 32.57 -17.05
N LYS A 227 11.85 32.85 -18.29
CA LYS A 227 11.07 32.78 -19.52
C LYS A 227 11.39 31.47 -20.23
N SER A 228 10.38 30.76 -20.76
CA SER A 228 10.59 29.78 -21.83
C SER A 228 9.48 29.83 -22.88
N LYS A 229 9.88 29.50 -24.11
CA LYS A 229 9.31 29.85 -25.41
C LYS A 229 7.96 29.18 -25.70
N GLY A 230 7.09 29.94 -26.38
CA GLY A 230 5.75 29.55 -26.79
C GLY A 230 5.68 28.58 -27.97
N ARG A 231 4.58 27.82 -27.96
CA ARG A 231 4.01 27.01 -29.06
C ARG A 231 2.59 27.54 -29.30
N PRO A 232 2.08 27.66 -30.54
CA PRO A 232 0.83 28.37 -30.80
C PRO A 232 -0.39 27.54 -30.35
N PRO A 233 -1.48 28.18 -29.87
CA PRO A 233 -2.72 27.49 -29.55
C PRO A 233 -3.52 27.21 -30.82
N ALA A 234 -3.92 25.95 -31.03
CA ALA A 234 -4.91 25.57 -32.02
C ALA A 234 -6.31 26.02 -31.55
N SER A 235 -7.09 26.55 -32.47
CA SER A 235 -8.44 27.10 -32.29
C SER A 235 -9.45 26.02 -31.85
N ALA A 236 -10.03 26.18 -30.66
CA ALA A 236 -11.20 25.42 -30.26
C ALA A 236 -12.47 26.05 -30.89
N SER A 237 -13.04 25.37 -31.87
CA SER A 237 -14.35 25.70 -32.44
C SER A 237 -15.45 25.37 -31.43
N ALA A 238 -16.13 26.40 -30.92
CA ALA A 238 -17.35 26.22 -30.13
C ALA A 238 -18.50 25.71 -31.03
N PRO A 239 -19.30 24.70 -30.61
CA PRO A 239 -20.50 24.35 -31.33
C PRO A 239 -21.60 25.40 -31.09
N SER A 240 -22.29 25.74 -32.17
CA SER A 240 -23.37 26.73 -32.21
C SER A 240 -24.56 26.32 -31.34
N LYS A 241 -25.10 27.30 -30.62
CA LYS A 241 -26.40 27.27 -29.94
C LYS A 241 -27.51 26.80 -30.88
N GLY A 242 -28.30 25.81 -30.46
CA GLY A 242 -29.58 25.48 -31.07
C GLY A 242 -30.05 24.07 -30.70
N LEU A 243 -31.35 23.95 -30.37
CA LEU A 243 -32.08 22.73 -29.97
C LEU A 243 -31.81 22.29 -28.52
N GLY A 244 -32.71 22.50 -27.55
CA GLY A 244 -34.13 22.17 -27.56
C GLY A 244 -34.31 20.80 -26.89
N MET A 245 -34.76 20.79 -25.62
CA MET A 245 -35.01 19.56 -24.86
C MET A 245 -36.14 18.76 -25.51
N LYS A 246 -35.82 17.58 -26.06
CA LYS A 246 -36.80 16.56 -26.43
C LYS A 246 -36.57 15.30 -25.61
N LEU A 247 -37.39 15.13 -24.57
CA LEU A 247 -37.61 13.84 -23.92
C LEU A 247 -38.31 12.92 -24.92
N GLY A 248 -37.71 11.78 -25.24
CA GLY A 248 -38.41 10.72 -25.95
C GLY A 248 -37.49 9.69 -26.59
N LYS A 249 -37.59 8.48 -26.02
CA LYS A 249 -37.35 7.14 -26.60
C LYS A 249 -36.12 6.39 -26.10
N THR A 250 -36.46 5.24 -25.54
CA THR A 250 -35.71 4.08 -25.09
C THR A 250 -34.65 3.62 -26.08
N GLN A 251 -33.37 3.90 -25.80
CA GLN A 251 -32.22 3.20 -26.41
C GLN A 251 -30.90 3.47 -25.64
N LYS A 252 -30.92 3.39 -24.31
CA LYS A 252 -29.79 3.75 -23.43
C LYS A 252 -28.90 2.60 -22.96
N THR A 253 -28.96 1.42 -23.58
CA THR A 253 -28.07 0.30 -23.20
C THR A 253 -26.76 0.30 -23.98
N ASN A 254 -26.77 0.72 -25.25
CA ASN A 254 -25.57 0.63 -26.10
C ASN A 254 -24.55 1.75 -25.87
N GLN A 255 -24.99 2.98 -25.57
CA GLN A 255 -24.07 4.09 -25.29
C GLN A 255 -23.29 3.92 -23.97
N PHE A 256 -23.88 3.23 -22.99
CA PHE A 256 -23.24 2.98 -21.71
C PHE A 256 -22.11 1.94 -21.84
N LEU A 257 -22.37 0.84 -22.56
CA LEU A 257 -21.37 -0.19 -22.86
C LEU A 257 -20.20 0.34 -23.70
N GLU A 258 -20.49 1.22 -24.65
CA GLU A 258 -19.46 1.83 -25.50
C GLU A 258 -18.57 2.82 -24.74
N SER A 259 -19.13 3.50 -23.72
CA SER A 259 -18.37 4.38 -22.82
C SER A 259 -17.42 3.60 -21.90
N LEU A 260 -17.85 2.44 -21.38
CA LEU A 260 -16.98 1.57 -20.56
C LEU A 260 -15.82 0.97 -21.36
N LYS A 261 -16.06 0.65 -22.64
CA LYS A 261 -15.00 0.18 -23.55
C LYS A 261 -13.98 1.27 -23.88
N ALA A 262 -14.40 2.54 -23.91
CA ALA A 262 -13.51 3.68 -24.12
C ALA A 262 -12.65 4.01 -22.89
N GLU A 263 -13.07 3.59 -21.69
CA GLU A 263 -12.30 3.74 -20.43
C GLU A 263 -11.29 2.59 -20.19
N GLY A 264 -11.21 1.61 -21.09
CA GLY A 264 -10.12 0.62 -21.10
C GLY A 264 -10.29 -0.59 -20.19
N GLU A 265 -11.49 -0.83 -19.62
CA GLU A 265 -11.79 -2.07 -18.91
C GLU A 265 -12.12 -3.20 -19.92
N MET A 266 -11.31 -4.27 -19.92
CA MET A 266 -11.63 -5.49 -20.68
C MET A 266 -12.71 -6.29 -19.95
N ILE A 267 -13.88 -6.44 -20.58
CA ILE A 267 -14.93 -7.36 -20.14
C ILE A 267 -14.89 -8.59 -21.05
N VAL A 268 -14.60 -9.74 -20.47
CA VAL A 268 -14.74 -11.04 -21.14
C VAL A 268 -16.22 -11.41 -21.10
N GLU A 269 -16.86 -11.53 -22.27
CA GLU A 269 -18.21 -12.07 -22.36
C GLU A 269 -18.17 -13.59 -22.14
N ASP A 270 -18.73 -14.02 -21.01
CA ASP A 270 -18.88 -15.42 -20.67
C ASP A 270 -20.04 -16.00 -21.50
N VAL A 271 -19.71 -16.65 -22.61
CA VAL A 271 -20.67 -17.37 -23.45
C VAL A 271 -21.14 -18.61 -22.69
N ARG A 272 -22.37 -18.56 -22.17
CA ARG A 272 -23.08 -19.78 -21.76
C ARG A 272 -23.80 -20.38 -22.98
N THR A 273 -23.52 -21.66 -23.16
CA THR A 273 -24.18 -22.70 -23.99
C THR A 273 -25.65 -22.47 -24.28
#